data_AF-A0A2N1D7S3-F1
#
_entry.id   AF-A0A2N1D7S3-F1
#
_cell.length_a   1.000
_cell.length_b   1.000
_cell.length_c   1.000
_cell.angle_alpha   90.00
_cell.angle_beta   90.00
_cell.angle_gamma   90.00
#
_symmetry.space_group_name_H-M   'P 1'
#
loop_
_entity.id
_entity.type
_entity.pdbx_description
1 polymer ?
#
loop_
_entity_poly.entity_id
_entity_poly.type
_entity_poly.pdbx_seq_one_letter_code
_entity_poly.pdbx_strand_id
1 'polypeptide(L)' 'MYGLVLVVYRLLYGEGGLWVRPVEMFVERVKIDGQSLPRFAYTGE' A
#
# COMPACT_ATOMS: atom_id res chain seq x y z
N MET A 1 15.20 15.51 -13.37
CA MET A 1 15.35 14.54 -12.27
C MET A 1 14.08 13.71 -12.21
N TYR A 2 14.17 12.40 -12.41
CA TYR A 2 13.04 11.48 -12.23
C TYR A 2 13.15 10.86 -10.83
N GLY A 3 12.42 11.41 -9.87
CA GLY A 3 12.31 10.83 -8.53
C GLY A 3 11.09 9.93 -8.46
N LEU A 4 11.26 8.71 -7.93
CA LEU A 4 10.12 7.85 -7.59
C LEU A 4 9.64 8.21 -6.19
N VAL A 5 8.35 8.51 -6.07
CA VAL A 5 7.71 8.72 -4.77
C VAL A 5 7.40 7.36 -4.16
N LEU A 6 7.84 7.15 -2.92
CA LEU A 6 7.72 5.89 -2.20
C LEU A 6 6.89 6.08 -0.93
N VAL A 7 6.21 5.01 -0.51
CA VAL A 7 5.49 4.90 0.75
C VAL A 7 6.21 3.90 1.65
N VAL A 8 6.49 4.29 2.88
CA VAL A 8 7.05 3.43 3.92
C VAL A 8 5.96 3.11 4.93
N TYR A 9 5.79 1.83 5.26
CA TYR A 9 4.81 1.39 6.25
C TYR A 9 5.33 0.18 7.05
N ARG A 10 4.73 -0.06 8.21
CA ARG A 10 5.06 -1.19 9.09
C ARG A 10 3.93 -2.21 9.05
N LEU A 11 4.27 -3.49 8.98
CA LEU A 11 3.29 -4.55 9.18
C LEU A 11 2.86 -4.60 10.65
N LEU A 12 1.56 -4.67 10.92
CA LEU A 12 1.02 -4.85 12.28
C LEU A 12 0.90 -6.34 12.67
N TYR A 13 1.47 -7.23 11.86
CA TYR A 13 1.45 -8.68 12.04
C TYR A 13 2.82 -9.28 11.73
N GLY A 14 3.02 -10.56 12.12
CA GLY A 14 4.28 -11.25 11.95
C GLY A 14 5.41 -10.58 12.74
N GLU A 15 6.61 -10.49 12.14
CA GLU A 15 7.78 -9.88 12.79
C GLU A 15 7.76 -8.33 12.81
N GLY A 16 6.70 -7.70 12.30
CA GLY A 16 6.55 -6.23 12.36
C GLY A 16 7.55 -5.45 11.50
N GLY A 17 8.00 -6.04 10.39
CA GLY A 17 9.00 -5.46 9.47
C GLY A 17 8.54 -4.15 8.79
N LEU A 18 9.52 -3.35 8.38
CA LEU A 18 9.31 -2.15 7.56
C LEU A 18 9.34 -2.49 6.08
N TRP A 19 8.38 -1.94 5.34
CA TRP A 19 8.21 -2.17 3.91
C TRP A 19 8.21 -0.84 3.15
N VAL A 20 8.70 -0.90 1.92
CA VAL A 20 8.74 0.24 0.99
C VAL A 20 8.03 -0.16 -0.31
N ARG A 21 7.19 0.73 -0.83
CA ARG A 21 6.45 0.51 -2.09
C ARG A 21 6.34 1.79 -2.91
N PRO A 22 6.34 1.73 -4.26
CA PRO A 22 6.00 2.89 -5.09
C PRO A 22 4.62 3.47 -4.77
N VAL A 23 4.48 4.79 -4.75
CA VAL A 23 3.21 5.46 -4.44
C VAL A 23 2.11 5.05 -5.42
N GLU A 24 2.45 4.91 -6.70
CA GLU A 24 1.52 4.54 -7.76
C GLU A 24 0.89 3.16 -7.48
N MET A 25 1.69 2.22 -6.97
CA MET A 25 1.20 0.90 -6.55
C MET A 25 0.48 0.93 -5.20
N PHE A 26 0.84 1.85 -4.30
CA PHE A 26 0.18 1.94 -3.00
C PHE A 26 -1.26 2.44 -3.14
N VAL A 27 -1.49 3.44 -4.00
CA VAL A 27 -2.80 4.06 -4.21
C VAL A 27 -3.66 3.38 -5.27
N GLU A 28 -3.14 2.33 -5.93
CA GLU A 28 -3.86 1.64 -7.00
C GLU A 28 -5.11 0.92 -6.49
N ARG A 29 -6.05 0.67 -7.41
CA ARG A 29 -7.17 -0.23 -7.16
C ARG A 29 -6.87 -1.60 -7.74
N VAL A 30 -7.21 -2.65 -7.00
CA VAL A 30 -7.05 -4.05 -7.40
C VAL A 30 -8.39 -4.74 -7.54
N LYS A 31 -8.46 -5.81 -8.33
CA LYS A 31 -9.64 -6.68 -8.40
C LYS A 31 -9.54 -7.77 -7.34
N ILE A 32 -10.52 -7.85 -6.45
CA ILE A 32 -10.68 -8.92 -5.44
C ILE A 32 -12.12 -9.40 -5.56
N ASP A 33 -12.31 -10.70 -5.79
CA ASP A 33 -13.64 -11.32 -5.96
C ASP A 33 -14.54 -10.57 -6.97
N GLY A 34 -13.95 -10.14 -8.08
CA GLY A 34 -14.63 -9.40 -9.14
C GLY A 34 -14.87 -7.91 -8.86
N GLN A 35 -14.63 -7.44 -7.64
CA GLN A 35 -14.81 -6.04 -7.24
C GLN A 35 -13.51 -5.24 -7.33
N SER A 36 -13.58 -4.00 -7.81
CA SER A 36 -12.44 -3.07 -7.79
C SER A 36 -12.38 -2.39 -6.42
N LEU A 37 -11.34 -2.64 -5.64
CA LEU A 37 -11.12 -2.09 -4.29
C LEU A 37 -9.77 -1.36 -4.20
N PRO A 38 -9.62 -0.33 -3.36
CA PRO A 38 -8.30 0.24 -3.05
C PRO A 38 -7.37 -0.85 -2.53
N ARG A 39 -6.10 -0.84 -2.96
CA ARG A 39 -5.11 -1.78 -2.43
C ARG A 39 -4.91 -1.61 -0.92
N PHE A 40 -4.86 -0.36 -0.47
CA PHE A 40 -4.82 0.01 0.95
C PHE A 40 -5.97 0.99 1.24
N ALA A 41 -6.64 0.80 2.37
CA ALA A 41 -7.72 1.66 2.85
C ALA A 41 -7.38 2.22 4.23
N TYR A 42 -7.63 3.51 4.43
CA TYR A 42 -7.47 4.15 5.74
C TYR A 42 -8.63 3.77 6.65
N THR A 43 -8.32 3.24 7.84
CA THR A 43 -9.32 2.73 8.81
C THR A 43 -9.62 3.70 9.96
N GLY A 44 -8.85 4.78 10.13
CA GLY A 44 -9.14 5.81 11.13
C GLY A 44 -8.54 5.60 12.53
N GLU A 45 -7.85 4.48 12.78
CA GLU A 45 -7.11 4.23 14.03
C GLU A 45 -5.76 4.96 14.09
#